data_AF-A0A918FGR1-F1
#
_entry.id   AF-A0A918FGR1-F1
#
_cell.length_a   1.000
_cell.length_b   1.000
_cell.length_c   1.000
_cell.angle_alpha   90.00
_cell.angle_beta   90.00
_cell.angle_gamma   90.00
#
_symmetry.space_group_name_H-M   'P 1'
#
loop_
_entity.id
_entity.type
_entity.pdbx_description
1 polymer ?
#
loop_
_entity_poly.entity_id
_entity_poly.type
_entity_poly.pdbx_seq_one_letter_code
_entity_poly.pdbx_strand_id
1 'polypeptide(L)'
;MRRFSFSAPLNLQGAAWLVLLALAGCGVPTAPSSPSSLQPLGLVEVTVSGLDSPQPHSTARLLPRLGTQALPEQTGGLQLQPLTTSVFNLGSRNAGTGQRYVSATFKVRNADSNGTPSPTSRQNLTLLAVAVPGTQDDTALSSLQTFDGARLPAGQARRILPTHALQFQPTTASAVLSSGGEDLQVYSEAEVLPGNFTHTSGPVTSYADLGVRTVFPFGYVVRTPAAPAGAARRTLPASPAAGQFDGRVAISVTLPLQPDDPAQTPAAGAARDPFSFHMVFLVVADPTTSVTQSLDEQASNAAVLARASDTAATQINVLPGSTAALGTVQGVTTRRICQVRTAGLVGDTSPAPTYLVNACP
;
A
#
# COMPACT_ATOMS: atom_id res chain seq x y z
N MET A 1 65.02 -7.32 53.63
CA MET A 1 65.15 -8.42 54.60
C MET A 1 63.76 -8.78 55.15
N ARG A 2 63.20 -9.92 54.73
CA ARG A 2 62.44 -10.90 55.52
C ARG A 2 61.85 -11.93 54.55
N ARG A 3 62.51 -13.10 54.50
CA ARG A 3 61.98 -14.35 53.95
C ARG A 3 60.95 -14.90 54.94
N PHE A 4 59.90 -15.56 54.46
CA PHE A 4 59.41 -16.80 55.06
C PHE A 4 58.77 -17.66 53.97
N SER A 5 59.37 -18.84 53.75
CA SER A 5 58.81 -19.98 53.04
C SER A 5 57.95 -20.79 54.01
N PHE A 6 56.87 -21.41 53.54
CA PHE A 6 56.33 -22.63 54.12
C PHE A 6 55.79 -23.55 53.01
N SER A 7 56.12 -24.83 53.14
CA SER A 7 55.84 -25.94 52.24
C SER A 7 54.55 -26.69 52.62
N ALA A 8 53.82 -27.20 51.60
CA ALA A 8 53.11 -28.49 51.46
C ALA A 8 52.08 -28.95 52.55
N PRO A 9 51.01 -29.74 52.24
CA PRO A 9 51.03 -30.89 51.32
C PRO A 9 49.79 -31.15 50.43
N LEU A 10 49.97 -32.14 49.55
CA LEU A 10 48.98 -32.84 48.71
C LEU A 10 47.81 -33.42 49.52
N ASN A 11 46.62 -33.43 48.91
CA ASN A 11 45.67 -34.54 49.06
C ASN A 11 44.93 -34.81 47.75
N LEU A 12 45.00 -36.06 47.30
CA LEU A 12 44.19 -36.68 46.25
C LEU A 12 42.82 -37.04 46.82
N GLN A 13 41.74 -36.69 46.10
CA GLN A 13 40.43 -37.35 46.02
C GLN A 13 39.62 -36.49 45.03
N GLY A 14 39.22 -36.94 43.84
CA GLY A 14 38.44 -38.14 43.57
C GLY A 14 36.97 -37.75 43.40
N ALA A 15 36.59 -37.22 42.23
CA ALA A 15 35.19 -37.18 41.77
C ALA A 15 35.13 -36.82 40.27
N ALA A 16 34.86 -37.83 39.45
CA ALA A 16 34.45 -37.66 38.07
C ALA A 16 33.10 -36.94 38.02
N TRP A 17 33.04 -35.84 37.27
CA TRP A 17 31.77 -35.27 36.81
C TRP A 17 31.88 -35.02 35.31
N LEU A 18 31.19 -35.88 34.55
CA LEU A 18 30.76 -35.59 33.20
C LEU A 18 29.94 -34.30 33.24
N VAL A 19 30.44 -33.25 32.61
CA VAL A 19 29.61 -32.11 32.21
C VAL A 19 29.34 -32.27 30.73
N LEU A 20 28.08 -32.62 30.42
CA LEU A 20 27.52 -32.65 29.09
C LEU A 20 27.79 -31.33 28.36
N LEU A 21 28.36 -31.43 27.15
CA LEU A 21 28.25 -30.37 26.14
C LEU A 21 26.77 -30.20 25.78
N ALA A 22 26.11 -29.18 26.33
CA ALA A 22 24.89 -28.65 25.76
C ALA A 22 25.25 -27.84 24.51
N LEU A 23 25.25 -28.50 23.35
CA LEU A 23 25.13 -27.81 22.06
C LEU A 23 23.73 -27.19 22.00
N ALA A 24 23.59 -25.97 22.54
CA ALA A 24 22.49 -25.09 22.19
C ALA A 24 22.65 -24.74 20.71
N GLY A 25 21.96 -25.49 19.85
CA GLY A 25 21.79 -25.13 18.46
C GLY A 25 21.09 -23.77 18.39
N CYS A 26 21.86 -22.72 18.12
CA CYS A 26 21.33 -21.45 17.65
C CYS A 26 20.56 -21.74 16.36
N GLY A 27 19.26 -21.97 16.46
CA GLY A 27 18.35 -21.89 15.34
C GLY A 27 18.45 -20.47 14.81
N VAL A 28 19.24 -20.26 13.77
CA VAL A 28 19.18 -19.04 12.97
C VAL A 28 17.72 -18.91 12.56
N PRO A 29 17.00 -17.84 12.93
CA PRO A 29 15.64 -17.65 12.45
C PRO A 29 15.74 -17.61 10.93
N THR A 30 15.28 -18.67 10.28
CA THR A 30 15.20 -18.73 8.83
C THR A 30 14.29 -17.60 8.40
N ALA A 31 14.84 -16.64 7.65
CA ALA A 31 14.05 -15.59 7.03
C ALA A 31 12.87 -16.26 6.32
N PRO A 32 11.63 -15.77 6.49
CA PRO A 32 10.48 -16.33 5.78
C PRO A 32 10.82 -16.40 4.29
N SER A 33 10.58 -17.55 3.67
CA SER A 33 10.72 -17.68 2.21
C SER A 33 9.80 -16.67 1.56
N SER A 34 10.37 -15.74 0.78
CA SER A 34 9.57 -14.80 -0.01
C SER A 34 8.59 -15.59 -0.88
N PRO A 35 7.33 -15.13 -1.02
CA PRO A 35 6.42 -15.74 -1.97
C PRO A 35 7.08 -15.78 -3.36
N SER A 36 6.69 -16.73 -4.21
CA SER A 36 7.04 -16.69 -5.64
C SER A 36 5.96 -15.98 -6.47
N SER A 37 4.81 -15.69 -5.86
CA SER A 37 3.59 -15.16 -6.47
C SER A 37 2.86 -14.25 -5.46
N LEU A 38 1.93 -13.44 -5.94
CA LEU A 38 1.10 -12.59 -5.08
C LEU A 38 0.20 -13.46 -4.19
N GLN A 39 0.31 -13.32 -2.87
CA GLN A 39 -0.51 -14.08 -1.94
C GLN A 39 -1.65 -13.21 -1.39
N PRO A 40 -2.92 -13.44 -1.78
CA PRO A 40 -4.04 -12.67 -1.28
C PRO A 40 -4.31 -12.98 0.20
N LEU A 41 -4.62 -11.94 0.98
CA LEU A 41 -4.85 -12.02 2.43
C LEU A 41 -6.23 -11.52 2.85
N GLY A 42 -6.97 -10.91 1.92
CA GLY A 42 -8.32 -10.40 2.18
C GLY A 42 -8.62 -9.10 1.46
N LEU A 43 -9.88 -8.68 1.55
CA LEU A 43 -10.36 -7.42 1.01
C LEU A 43 -10.55 -6.41 2.15
N VAL A 44 -10.09 -5.18 1.94
CA VAL A 44 -10.29 -4.05 2.83
C VAL A 44 -11.04 -2.96 2.08
N GLU A 45 -12.05 -2.38 2.72
CA GLU A 45 -12.69 -1.15 2.27
C GLU A 45 -12.19 0.00 3.13
N VAL A 46 -11.73 1.06 2.46
CA VAL A 46 -11.33 2.33 3.06
C VAL A 46 -12.38 3.37 2.73
N THR A 47 -12.95 3.98 3.76
CA THR A 47 -13.87 5.11 3.64
C THR A 47 -13.11 6.38 3.97
N VAL A 48 -13.28 7.41 3.14
CA VAL A 48 -12.87 8.78 3.43
C VAL A 48 -14.10 9.67 3.32
N SER A 49 -14.31 10.55 4.29
CA SER A 49 -15.43 11.48 4.26
C SER A 49 -15.10 12.81 4.94
N GLY A 50 -15.99 13.80 4.81
CA GLY A 50 -15.72 15.12 5.33
C GLY A 50 -14.70 15.90 4.49
N LEU A 51 -14.60 15.62 3.18
CA LEU A 51 -13.55 16.20 2.33
C LEU A 51 -13.63 17.74 2.20
N ASP A 52 -14.81 18.33 2.41
CA ASP A 52 -15.03 19.78 2.47
C ASP A 52 -15.12 20.32 3.91
N SER A 53 -14.87 19.47 4.91
CA SER A 53 -14.89 19.86 6.31
C SER A 53 -13.49 20.20 6.82
N PRO A 54 -13.37 20.99 7.91
CA PRO A 54 -12.08 21.22 8.57
C PRO A 54 -11.43 19.96 9.16
N GLN A 55 -12.21 18.88 9.31
CA GLN A 55 -11.78 17.62 9.93
C GLN A 55 -12.20 16.43 9.05
N PRO A 56 -11.57 16.27 7.87
CA PRO A 56 -11.76 15.05 7.09
C PRO A 56 -11.33 13.85 7.93
N HIS A 57 -12.02 12.74 7.77
CA HIS A 57 -11.71 11.52 8.50
C HIS A 57 -11.77 10.30 7.59
N SER A 58 -11.04 9.27 7.99
CA SER A 58 -11.01 8.00 7.29
C SER A 58 -11.23 6.85 8.24
N THR A 59 -11.79 5.76 7.72
CA THR A 59 -11.95 4.49 8.43
C THR A 59 -11.60 3.35 7.48
N ALA A 60 -11.21 2.21 8.02
CA ALA A 60 -10.95 1.02 7.24
C ALA A 60 -11.65 -0.17 7.89
N ARG A 61 -12.21 -1.06 7.07
CA ARG A 61 -12.82 -2.30 7.54
C ARG A 61 -12.48 -3.45 6.61
N LEU A 62 -12.31 -4.64 7.18
CA LEU A 62 -12.24 -5.86 6.39
C LEU A 62 -13.62 -6.16 5.83
N LEU A 63 -13.70 -6.48 4.53
CA LEU A 63 -14.97 -6.86 3.92
C LEU A 63 -15.31 -8.31 4.28
N PRO A 64 -16.53 -8.58 4.76
CA PRO A 64 -16.93 -9.92 5.17
C PRO A 64 -16.99 -10.88 3.97
N ARG A 65 -16.85 -12.18 4.26
CA ARG A 65 -17.00 -13.28 3.30
C ARG A 65 -18.36 -13.18 2.59
N LEU A 66 -18.38 -12.95 1.29
CA LEU A 66 -19.60 -13.04 0.48
C LEU A 66 -19.59 -14.36 -0.31
N GLY A 67 -20.41 -15.32 0.13
CA GLY A 67 -20.69 -16.56 -0.61
C GLY A 67 -19.57 -17.61 -0.61
N THR A 68 -19.65 -18.55 -1.57
CA THR A 68 -18.71 -19.67 -1.77
C THR A 68 -17.39 -19.26 -2.44
N GLN A 69 -17.24 -17.98 -2.82
CA GLN A 69 -16.01 -17.38 -3.39
C GLN A 69 -15.20 -16.58 -2.36
N ALA A 70 -15.38 -16.89 -1.08
CA ALA A 70 -14.63 -16.25 -0.02
C ALA A 70 -13.15 -16.64 -0.10
N LEU A 71 -12.27 -15.63 -0.14
CA LEU A 71 -10.83 -15.80 0.04
C LEU A 71 -10.56 -16.65 1.30
N PRO A 72 -9.99 -17.87 1.16
CA PRO A 72 -9.70 -18.75 2.30
C PRO A 72 -8.88 -18.04 3.39
N GLU A 73 -8.01 -17.10 2.98
CA GLU A 73 -7.02 -16.42 3.80
C GLU A 73 -7.54 -15.19 4.57
N GLN A 74 -8.84 -14.85 4.49
CA GLN A 74 -9.40 -13.67 5.19
C GLN A 74 -9.24 -13.69 6.71
N THR A 75 -9.01 -14.85 7.33
CA THR A 75 -8.71 -15.00 8.77
C THR A 75 -7.29 -14.56 9.13
N GLY A 76 -6.40 -14.41 8.14
CA GLY A 76 -5.10 -13.80 8.35
C GLY A 76 -5.25 -12.32 8.73
N GLY A 77 -6.02 -11.56 7.94
CA GLY A 77 -6.47 -10.19 8.21
C GLY A 77 -5.38 -9.13 8.43
N LEU A 78 -5.70 -7.87 8.17
CA LEU A 78 -4.94 -6.71 8.62
C LEU A 78 -5.87 -5.80 9.40
N GLN A 79 -5.38 -5.26 10.52
CA GLN A 79 -6.05 -4.17 11.22
C GLN A 79 -5.46 -2.85 10.75
N LEU A 80 -6.33 -1.96 10.29
CA LEU A 80 -5.98 -0.60 9.90
C LEU A 80 -6.63 0.37 10.88
N GLN A 81 -5.80 1.14 11.57
CA GLN A 81 -6.27 2.22 12.43
C GLN A 81 -5.98 3.57 11.76
N PRO A 82 -6.98 4.46 11.61
CA PRO A 82 -6.76 5.79 11.07
C PRO A 82 -5.68 6.55 11.86
N LEU A 83 -4.75 7.17 11.14
CA LEU A 83 -3.71 8.02 11.71
C LEU A 83 -3.99 9.49 11.40
N THR A 84 -4.09 9.81 10.11
CA THR A 84 -4.34 11.18 9.63
C THR A 84 -5.08 11.15 8.31
N THR A 85 -5.89 12.17 8.06
CA THR A 85 -6.46 12.46 6.74
C THR A 85 -6.10 13.90 6.39
N SER A 86 -5.49 14.13 5.23
CA SER A 86 -5.16 15.46 4.73
C SER A 86 -5.87 15.71 3.41
N VAL A 87 -6.41 16.92 3.28
CA VAL A 87 -7.08 17.38 2.07
C VAL A 87 -6.59 18.79 1.76
N PHE A 88 -6.24 19.05 0.51
CA PHE A 88 -6.00 20.40 0.01
C PHE A 88 -6.37 20.50 -1.47
N ASN A 89 -6.66 21.72 -1.91
CA ASN A 89 -7.01 22.01 -3.29
C ASN A 89 -5.91 22.86 -3.94
N LEU A 90 -5.68 22.64 -5.23
CA LEU A 90 -4.85 23.50 -6.08
C LEU A 90 -5.56 23.79 -7.40
N GLY A 91 -5.15 24.86 -8.07
CA GLY A 91 -5.73 25.27 -9.34
C GLY A 91 -7.08 25.97 -9.19
N SER A 92 -7.81 26.08 -10.30
CA SER A 92 -9.12 26.77 -10.34
C SER A 92 -10.18 25.87 -10.95
N ARG A 93 -11.31 25.68 -10.23
CA ARG A 93 -12.43 24.84 -10.70
C ARG A 93 -13.01 25.33 -12.04
N ASN A 94 -13.12 26.64 -12.21
CA ASN A 94 -13.74 27.24 -13.41
C ASN A 94 -12.77 27.32 -14.60
N ALA A 95 -11.47 27.11 -14.36
CA ALA A 95 -10.47 26.96 -15.42
C ALA A 95 -10.22 25.49 -15.81
N GLY A 96 -10.90 24.53 -15.18
CA GLY A 96 -10.69 23.10 -15.40
C GLY A 96 -9.34 22.56 -14.90
N THR A 97 -8.60 23.35 -14.14
CA THR A 97 -7.30 22.98 -13.55
C THR A 97 -7.39 22.62 -12.07
N GLY A 98 -8.57 22.79 -11.48
CA GLY A 98 -8.84 22.52 -10.07
C GLY A 98 -8.70 21.04 -9.73
N GLN A 99 -7.82 20.74 -8.76
CA GLN A 99 -7.61 19.39 -8.24
C GLN A 99 -7.68 19.40 -6.72
N ARG A 100 -8.32 18.37 -6.17
CA ARG A 100 -8.33 18.03 -4.75
C ARG A 100 -7.40 16.86 -4.52
N TYR A 101 -6.47 17.04 -3.59
CA TYR A 101 -5.54 16.02 -3.15
C TYR A 101 -6.03 15.47 -1.83
N VAL A 102 -6.19 14.15 -1.75
CA VAL A 102 -6.65 13.46 -0.55
C VAL A 102 -5.65 12.40 -0.18
N SER A 103 -5.16 12.42 1.06
CA SER A 103 -4.30 11.37 1.60
C SER A 103 -4.86 10.87 2.93
N ALA A 104 -5.18 9.58 3.00
CA ALA A 104 -5.58 8.89 4.21
C ALA A 104 -4.45 7.95 4.66
N THR A 105 -3.86 8.24 5.81
CA THR A 105 -2.80 7.43 6.41
C THR A 105 -3.37 6.55 7.51
N PHE A 106 -2.98 5.28 7.50
CA PHE A 106 -3.36 4.29 8.50
C PHE A 106 -2.13 3.69 9.16
N LYS A 107 -2.23 3.42 10.46
CA LYS A 107 -1.36 2.46 11.15
C LYS A 107 -1.84 1.05 10.79
N VAL A 108 -0.91 0.12 10.59
CA VAL A 108 -1.21 -1.26 10.17
C VAL A 108 -0.67 -2.24 11.21
N ARG A 109 -1.53 -3.18 11.63
CA ARG A 109 -1.20 -4.26 12.56
C ARG A 109 -1.49 -5.61 11.89
N ASN A 110 -0.57 -6.55 12.09
CA ASN A 110 -0.67 -7.93 11.60
C ASN A 110 -1.62 -8.75 12.50
N ALA A 111 -2.90 -8.45 12.41
CA ALA A 111 -3.97 -9.07 13.19
C ALA A 111 -5.29 -9.07 12.37
N ASP A 112 -6.21 -9.96 12.74
CA ASP A 112 -7.56 -10.03 12.16
C ASP A 112 -8.51 -8.93 12.69
N SER A 113 -9.74 -8.87 12.17
CA SER A 113 -10.74 -7.88 12.62
C SER A 113 -11.08 -7.96 14.11
N ASN A 114 -10.93 -9.13 14.73
CA ASN A 114 -11.27 -9.38 16.12
C ASN A 114 -10.09 -9.08 17.07
N GLY A 115 -8.93 -8.73 16.52
CA GLY A 115 -7.72 -8.40 17.29
C GLY A 115 -6.79 -9.59 17.49
N THR A 116 -7.12 -10.77 16.98
CA THR A 116 -6.26 -11.96 17.03
C THR A 116 -5.02 -11.70 16.20
N PRO A 117 -3.83 -11.71 16.80
CA PRO A 117 -2.61 -11.45 16.05
C PRO A 117 -2.24 -12.66 15.17
N SER A 118 -1.71 -12.40 13.98
CA SER A 118 -1.28 -13.46 13.08
C SER A 118 0.03 -14.08 13.57
N PRO A 119 0.17 -15.41 13.67
CA PRO A 119 1.39 -16.06 14.15
C PRO A 119 2.55 -16.00 13.12
N THR A 120 2.26 -15.55 11.91
CA THR A 120 3.22 -15.49 10.81
C THR A 120 3.56 -14.04 10.51
N SER A 121 4.85 -13.72 10.44
CA SER A 121 5.31 -12.41 9.98
C SER A 121 4.96 -12.19 8.52
N ARG A 122 4.62 -10.97 8.14
CA ARG A 122 4.27 -10.64 6.76
C ARG A 122 5.29 -9.72 6.15
N GLN A 123 5.62 -9.97 4.89
CA GLN A 123 6.57 -9.17 4.15
C GLN A 123 5.91 -8.52 2.95
N ASN A 124 6.36 -7.29 2.66
CA ASN A 124 6.05 -6.53 1.45
C ASN A 124 4.56 -6.51 1.13
N LEU A 125 3.76 -6.09 2.10
CA LEU A 125 2.32 -6.05 1.95
C LEU A 125 1.89 -4.89 1.05
N THR A 126 1.03 -5.16 0.08
CA THR A 126 0.44 -4.15 -0.81
C THR A 126 -1.07 -4.22 -0.76
N LEU A 127 -1.72 -3.06 -0.75
CA LEU A 127 -3.15 -2.89 -0.92
C LEU A 127 -3.41 -2.58 -2.40
N LEU A 128 -3.64 -3.60 -3.21
CA LEU A 128 -3.95 -3.45 -4.65
C LEU A 128 -5.37 -2.96 -4.83
N ALA A 129 -5.59 -1.94 -5.64
CA ALA A 129 -6.94 -1.46 -5.92
C ALA A 129 -7.72 -2.49 -6.75
N VAL A 130 -8.98 -2.73 -6.40
CA VAL A 130 -9.82 -3.74 -7.08
C VAL A 130 -11.22 -3.26 -7.32
N ALA A 131 -11.82 -3.68 -8.44
CA ALA A 131 -13.26 -3.55 -8.64
C ALA A 131 -13.96 -4.77 -8.06
N VAL A 132 -15.01 -4.57 -7.26
CA VAL A 132 -15.90 -5.62 -6.77
C VAL A 132 -17.31 -5.43 -7.35
N PRO A 133 -18.21 -6.43 -7.26
CA PRO A 133 -19.62 -6.19 -7.58
C PRO A 133 -20.16 -4.98 -6.80
N GLY A 134 -20.73 -4.01 -7.53
CA GLY A 134 -21.25 -2.77 -6.94
C GLY A 134 -20.30 -1.57 -6.97
N THR A 135 -19.04 -1.72 -7.42
CA THR A 135 -18.19 -0.55 -7.67
C THR A 135 -18.73 0.32 -8.81
N GLN A 136 -18.51 1.62 -8.69
CA GLN A 136 -18.97 2.64 -9.62
C GLN A 136 -18.04 2.72 -10.82
N ASP A 137 -18.63 2.79 -12.01
CA ASP A 137 -17.94 2.98 -13.29
C ASP A 137 -16.76 2.02 -13.53
N ASP A 138 -16.85 0.77 -13.04
CA ASP A 138 -15.77 -0.22 -13.08
C ASP A 138 -14.43 0.33 -12.56
N THR A 139 -14.49 1.03 -11.42
CA THR A 139 -13.32 1.52 -10.67
C THR A 139 -13.16 0.73 -9.38
N ALA A 140 -12.18 1.13 -8.55
CA ALA A 140 -12.05 0.64 -7.19
C ALA A 140 -13.02 1.29 -6.19
N LEU A 141 -13.89 2.21 -6.63
CA LEU A 141 -14.77 2.97 -5.76
C LEU A 141 -16.12 2.27 -5.58
N SER A 142 -16.43 1.79 -4.37
CA SER A 142 -17.76 1.22 -4.05
C SER A 142 -18.82 2.31 -3.80
N SER A 143 -18.37 3.49 -3.37
CA SER A 143 -19.22 4.66 -3.15
C SER A 143 -18.47 5.95 -3.50
N LEU A 144 -19.21 6.94 -4.00
CA LEU A 144 -18.75 8.29 -4.31
C LEU A 144 -19.96 9.22 -4.20
N GLN A 145 -19.95 10.10 -3.20
CA GLN A 145 -21.12 10.91 -2.83
C GLN A 145 -20.75 12.38 -2.62
N THR A 146 -21.71 13.25 -2.92
CA THR A 146 -21.71 14.69 -2.59
C THR A 146 -22.07 14.90 -1.12
N PHE A 147 -21.98 16.14 -0.66
CA PHE A 147 -22.24 16.50 0.75
C PHE A 147 -23.65 16.14 1.23
N ASP A 148 -24.65 16.26 0.35
CA ASP A 148 -26.04 15.88 0.60
C ASP A 148 -26.30 14.36 0.51
N GLY A 149 -25.24 13.56 0.30
CA GLY A 149 -25.31 12.11 0.16
C GLY A 149 -25.75 11.62 -1.22
N ALA A 150 -26.00 12.53 -2.18
CA ALA A 150 -26.34 12.13 -3.53
C ALA A 150 -25.15 11.44 -4.22
N ARG A 151 -25.44 10.45 -5.08
CA ARG A 151 -24.42 9.79 -5.88
C ARG A 151 -23.92 10.75 -6.96
N LEU A 152 -22.61 10.79 -7.19
CA LEU A 152 -22.06 11.57 -8.29
C LEU A 152 -22.51 11.02 -9.67
N PRO A 153 -22.57 11.88 -10.71
CA PRO A 153 -22.87 11.44 -12.07
C PRO A 153 -21.92 10.34 -12.57
N ALA A 154 -22.42 9.49 -13.45
CA ALA A 154 -21.63 8.43 -14.08
C ALA A 154 -20.38 8.98 -14.77
N GLY A 155 -19.28 8.25 -14.67
CA GLY A 155 -17.97 8.61 -15.20
C GLY A 155 -17.11 9.46 -14.27
N GLN A 156 -17.67 10.05 -13.20
CA GLN A 156 -16.87 10.85 -12.25
C GLN A 156 -15.88 9.98 -11.46
N ALA A 157 -16.27 8.76 -11.10
CA ALA A 157 -15.38 7.84 -10.39
C ALA A 157 -14.11 7.53 -11.22
N ARG A 158 -14.23 7.48 -12.56
CA ARG A 158 -13.11 7.23 -13.47
C ARG A 158 -12.07 8.34 -13.52
N ARG A 159 -12.40 9.53 -13.00
CA ARG A 159 -11.50 10.69 -12.97
C ARG A 159 -10.64 10.75 -11.72
N ILE A 160 -10.86 9.86 -10.76
CA ILE A 160 -10.06 9.77 -9.54
C ILE A 160 -8.80 8.98 -9.86
N LEU A 161 -7.63 9.59 -9.64
CA LEU A 161 -6.34 9.02 -9.99
C LEU A 161 -5.50 8.74 -8.74
N PRO A 162 -4.77 7.62 -8.68
CA PRO A 162 -3.84 7.35 -7.59
C PRO A 162 -2.59 8.23 -7.70
N THR A 163 -2.04 8.61 -6.55
CA THR A 163 -0.76 9.34 -6.45
C THR A 163 -0.03 8.93 -5.15
N HIS A 164 1.21 9.39 -4.96
CA HIS A 164 1.81 9.41 -3.63
C HIS A 164 1.09 10.41 -2.71
N ALA A 165 1.33 10.34 -1.40
CA ALA A 165 0.86 11.40 -0.53
C ALA A 165 1.57 12.71 -0.90
N LEU A 166 0.77 13.74 -1.11
CA LEU A 166 1.23 15.09 -1.41
C LEU A 166 0.84 16.01 -0.26
N GLN A 167 1.58 17.11 -0.13
CA GLN A 167 1.27 18.19 0.78
C GLN A 167 1.35 19.51 0.04
N PHE A 168 0.54 20.47 0.49
CA PHE A 168 0.59 21.82 -0.04
C PHE A 168 1.86 22.52 0.46
N GLN A 169 2.65 23.08 -0.47
CA GLN A 169 3.80 23.92 -0.17
C GLN A 169 3.40 25.40 -0.34
N PRO A 170 3.18 26.16 0.76
CA PRO A 170 2.66 27.52 0.68
C PRO A 170 3.59 28.50 -0.04
N THR A 171 4.91 28.29 0.05
CA THR A 171 5.90 29.20 -0.54
C THR A 171 5.92 29.18 -2.06
N THR A 172 5.53 28.06 -2.67
CA THR A 172 5.50 27.86 -4.13
C THR A 172 4.09 27.64 -4.66
N ALA A 173 3.09 27.65 -3.78
CA ALA A 173 1.70 27.32 -4.08
C ALA A 173 1.55 26.02 -4.90
N SER A 174 2.34 25.00 -4.57
CA SER A 174 2.44 23.75 -5.33
C SER A 174 2.18 22.53 -4.46
N ALA A 175 1.81 21.41 -5.09
CA ALA A 175 1.83 20.12 -4.44
C ALA A 175 3.26 19.58 -4.47
N VAL A 176 3.74 19.09 -3.34
CA VAL A 176 5.04 18.41 -3.22
C VAL A 176 4.85 17.09 -2.48
N LEU A 177 5.74 16.14 -2.66
CA LEU A 177 5.70 14.90 -1.89
C LEU A 177 5.65 15.17 -0.39
N SER A 178 4.75 14.46 0.29
CA SER A 178 4.76 14.35 1.74
C SER A 178 5.78 13.30 2.13
N SER A 179 6.85 13.73 2.82
CA SER A 179 7.90 12.82 3.25
C SER A 179 7.32 11.69 4.09
N GLY A 180 7.59 10.46 3.66
CA GLY A 180 7.12 9.28 4.35
C GLY A 180 5.71 8.81 3.96
N GLY A 181 5.11 9.39 2.91
CA GLY A 181 3.83 8.96 2.34
C GLY A 181 3.93 8.51 0.87
N GLU A 182 5.14 8.16 0.43
CA GLU A 182 5.43 7.69 -0.92
C GLU A 182 5.08 6.20 -1.12
N ASP A 183 3.84 5.83 -0.78
CA ASP A 183 3.44 4.42 -0.68
C ASP A 183 2.78 3.85 -1.95
N LEU A 184 2.42 4.69 -2.94
CA LEU A 184 1.96 4.23 -4.27
C LEU A 184 2.95 3.26 -4.90
N GLN A 185 2.43 2.16 -5.41
CA GLN A 185 3.15 1.18 -6.19
C GLN A 185 2.35 0.85 -7.44
N VAL A 186 3.02 0.87 -8.59
CA VAL A 186 2.42 0.48 -9.87
C VAL A 186 2.99 -0.85 -10.36
N TYR A 187 2.20 -1.53 -11.18
CA TYR A 187 2.48 -2.83 -11.76
C TYR A 187 2.24 -2.76 -13.27
N SER A 188 2.73 -3.73 -14.03
CA SER A 188 2.21 -3.99 -15.36
C SER A 188 0.89 -4.76 -15.26
N GLU A 189 0.03 -4.64 -16.27
CA GLU A 189 -1.21 -5.45 -16.35
C GLU A 189 -0.91 -6.95 -16.24
N ALA A 190 0.19 -7.39 -16.86
CA ALA A 190 0.61 -8.79 -16.86
C ALA A 190 0.90 -9.33 -15.45
N GLU A 191 1.33 -8.50 -14.50
CA GLU A 191 1.65 -8.91 -13.13
C GLU A 191 0.41 -9.05 -12.23
N VAL A 192 -0.68 -8.36 -12.57
CA VAL A 192 -1.92 -8.41 -11.81
C VAL A 192 -2.97 -9.33 -12.45
N LEU A 193 -2.57 -10.15 -13.43
CA LEU A 193 -3.41 -11.23 -13.96
C LEU A 193 -3.61 -12.34 -12.93
N PRO A 194 -4.77 -13.04 -12.94
CA PRO A 194 -5.09 -14.11 -11.99
C PRO A 194 -3.98 -15.15 -11.82
N GLY A 195 -3.33 -15.58 -12.91
CA GLY A 195 -2.27 -16.60 -12.86
C GLY A 195 -1.02 -16.22 -12.05
N ASN A 196 -0.86 -14.95 -11.64
CA ASN A 196 0.24 -14.53 -10.76
C ASN A 196 -0.14 -14.51 -9.27
N PHE A 197 -1.36 -14.91 -8.93
CA PHE A 197 -1.80 -15.05 -7.55
C PHE A 197 -1.83 -16.52 -7.14
N THR A 198 -1.60 -16.79 -5.85
CA THR A 198 -1.67 -18.15 -5.30
C THR A 198 -2.30 -18.13 -3.93
N HIS A 199 -3.36 -18.91 -3.75
CA HIS A 199 -3.96 -19.23 -2.47
C HIS A 199 -3.16 -20.29 -1.73
N THR A 200 -3.45 -20.44 -0.44
CA THR A 200 -3.06 -21.60 0.35
C THR A 200 -3.53 -22.93 -0.27
N SER A 201 -4.64 -22.92 -1.01
CA SER A 201 -5.23 -24.10 -1.67
C SER A 201 -4.78 -24.32 -3.12
N GLY A 202 -4.01 -23.41 -3.73
CA GLY A 202 -3.55 -23.56 -5.12
C GLY A 202 -3.52 -22.26 -5.93
N PRO A 203 -3.19 -22.33 -7.23
CA PRO A 203 -3.13 -21.16 -8.10
C PRO A 203 -4.50 -20.54 -8.35
N VAL A 204 -4.52 -19.23 -8.55
CA VAL A 204 -5.70 -18.47 -8.93
C VAL A 204 -5.89 -18.54 -10.44
N THR A 205 -7.10 -18.85 -10.89
CA THR A 205 -7.41 -19.03 -12.32
C THR A 205 -8.31 -17.92 -12.88
N SER A 206 -9.06 -17.25 -12.01
CA SER A 206 -9.94 -16.15 -12.37
C SER A 206 -9.96 -15.05 -11.32
N TYR A 207 -10.39 -13.83 -11.69
CA TYR A 207 -10.62 -12.77 -10.71
C TYR A 207 -11.75 -13.11 -9.72
N ALA A 208 -12.69 -13.96 -10.11
CA ALA A 208 -13.78 -14.41 -9.24
C ALA A 208 -13.25 -15.25 -8.07
N ASP A 209 -12.15 -15.99 -8.26
CA ASP A 209 -11.47 -16.73 -7.19
C ASP A 209 -10.96 -15.79 -6.09
N LEU A 210 -10.69 -14.53 -6.44
CA LEU A 210 -10.28 -13.46 -5.52
C LEU A 210 -11.47 -12.67 -4.95
N GLY A 211 -12.71 -12.98 -5.36
CA GLY A 211 -13.92 -12.23 -5.00
C GLY A 211 -14.00 -10.84 -5.65
N VAL A 212 -13.32 -10.62 -6.78
CA VAL A 212 -13.26 -9.33 -7.48
C VAL A 212 -13.65 -9.46 -8.95
N ARG A 213 -13.98 -8.35 -9.60
CA ARG A 213 -14.21 -8.27 -11.05
C ARG A 213 -12.90 -8.05 -11.82
N THR A 214 -11.98 -7.28 -11.25
CA THR A 214 -10.63 -7.06 -11.79
C THR A 214 -9.72 -6.51 -10.70
N VAL A 215 -8.41 -6.73 -10.87
CA VAL A 215 -7.36 -6.04 -10.12
C VAL A 215 -6.81 -4.92 -11.00
N PHE A 216 -6.65 -3.73 -10.45
CA PHE A 216 -5.97 -2.62 -11.13
C PHE A 216 -4.47 -2.71 -10.89
N PRO A 217 -3.62 -2.35 -11.87
CA PRO A 217 -2.16 -2.41 -11.76
C PRO A 217 -1.57 -1.27 -10.90
N PHE A 218 -2.23 -0.93 -9.79
CA PHE A 218 -1.72 -0.01 -8.78
C PHE A 218 -2.23 -0.37 -7.38
N GLY A 219 -1.47 0.06 -6.37
CA GLY A 219 -1.83 -0.13 -4.97
C GLY A 219 -0.96 0.69 -4.04
N TYR A 220 -1.08 0.45 -2.74
CA TYR A 220 -0.31 1.16 -1.71
C TYR A 220 0.42 0.17 -0.80
N VAL A 221 1.73 0.35 -0.65
CA VAL A 221 2.58 -0.59 0.07
C VAL A 221 2.69 -0.21 1.54
N VAL A 222 2.50 -1.19 2.42
CA VAL A 222 2.73 -1.03 3.85
C VAL A 222 4.23 -0.92 4.11
N ARG A 223 4.61 0.07 4.91
CA ARG A 223 5.98 0.31 5.38
C ARG A 223 6.05 0.13 6.89
N THR A 224 7.22 -0.21 7.40
CA THR A 224 7.50 -0.25 8.85
C THR A 224 8.44 0.90 9.23
N PRO A 225 7.89 2.08 9.59
CA PRO A 225 8.70 3.28 9.81
C PRO A 225 9.64 3.17 11.02
N ALA A 226 9.29 2.35 12.02
CA ALA A 226 10.08 2.13 13.23
C ALA A 226 11.18 1.06 13.07
N ALA A 227 11.33 0.46 11.88
CA ALA A 227 12.39 -0.51 11.65
C ALA A 227 13.78 0.14 11.82
N PRO A 228 14.75 -0.53 12.49
CA PRO A 228 16.12 -0.03 12.60
C PRO A 228 16.74 0.26 11.23
N ALA A 229 17.69 1.20 11.19
CA ALA A 229 18.45 1.47 9.98
C ALA A 229 19.12 0.18 9.45
N GLY A 230 18.89 -0.16 8.18
CA GLY A 230 19.38 -1.39 7.56
C GLY A 230 18.49 -2.63 7.76
N ALA A 231 17.42 -2.55 8.54
CA ALA A 231 16.40 -3.61 8.60
C ALA A 231 15.37 -3.45 7.48
N ALA A 232 14.75 -4.56 7.06
CA ALA A 232 13.71 -4.54 6.03
C ALA A 232 12.50 -3.69 6.48
N ARG A 233 12.32 -2.52 5.86
CA ARG A 233 11.19 -1.59 6.12
C ARG A 233 9.84 -2.05 5.54
N ARG A 234 9.73 -3.34 5.24
CA ARG A 234 8.58 -3.98 4.60
C ARG A 234 8.10 -5.22 5.37
N THR A 235 8.58 -5.46 6.59
CA THR A 235 8.19 -6.61 7.39
C THR A 235 7.30 -6.21 8.58
N LEU A 236 6.08 -6.75 8.66
CA LEU A 236 5.27 -6.72 9.87
C LEU A 236 5.58 -7.95 10.74
N PRO A 237 5.82 -7.77 12.05
CA PRO A 237 6.16 -8.88 12.94
C PRO A 237 5.01 -9.87 13.09
N ALA A 238 5.37 -11.12 13.41
CA ALA A 238 4.43 -12.11 13.91
C ALA A 238 3.93 -11.74 15.30
N SER A 239 2.71 -12.14 15.62
CA SER A 239 2.13 -12.08 16.96
C SER A 239 2.20 -10.69 17.63
N PRO A 240 1.86 -9.57 16.97
CA PRO A 240 1.94 -8.25 17.60
C PRO A 240 1.01 -8.13 18.82
N ALA A 241 1.49 -7.46 19.87
CA ALA A 241 0.68 -7.21 21.06
C ALA A 241 -0.59 -6.41 20.72
N ALA A 242 -1.58 -6.45 21.61
CA ALA A 242 -2.79 -5.64 21.46
C ALA A 242 -2.41 -4.15 21.36
N GLY A 243 -2.95 -3.45 20.34
CA GLY A 243 -2.63 -2.04 20.09
C GLY A 243 -1.23 -1.76 19.52
N GLN A 244 -0.41 -2.79 19.27
CA GLN A 244 0.89 -2.62 18.62
C GLN A 244 0.71 -2.57 17.09
N PHE A 245 0.84 -1.37 16.52
CA PHE A 245 0.82 -1.16 15.08
C PHE A 245 2.23 -0.78 14.59
N ASP A 246 2.91 -1.74 13.97
CA ASP A 246 4.28 -1.56 13.48
C ASP A 246 4.32 -1.02 12.04
N GLY A 247 3.21 -1.14 11.31
CA GLY A 247 3.08 -0.70 9.93
C GLY A 247 2.43 0.67 9.77
N ARG A 248 2.63 1.25 8.60
CA ARG A 248 1.95 2.44 8.10
C ARG A 248 1.68 2.29 6.61
N VAL A 249 0.58 2.87 6.13
CA VAL A 249 0.30 3.03 4.70
C VAL A 249 -0.44 4.35 4.47
N ALA A 250 -0.06 5.10 3.44
CA ALA A 250 -0.73 6.30 2.97
C ALA A 250 -1.43 6.03 1.62
N ILE A 251 -2.76 6.05 1.64
CA ILE A 251 -3.62 5.88 0.46
C ILE A 251 -3.95 7.27 -0.05
N SER A 252 -3.52 7.59 -1.28
CA SER A 252 -3.61 8.97 -1.78
C SER A 252 -4.14 9.04 -3.20
N VAL A 253 -5.10 9.93 -3.42
CA VAL A 253 -5.76 10.13 -4.71
C VAL A 253 -5.90 11.60 -5.04
N THR A 254 -6.02 11.90 -6.32
CA THR A 254 -6.43 13.20 -6.83
C THR A 254 -7.84 13.11 -7.40
N LEU A 255 -8.63 14.17 -7.19
CA LEU A 255 -10.00 14.29 -7.70
C LEU A 255 -10.14 15.66 -8.37
N PRO A 256 -10.69 15.75 -9.60
CA PRO A 256 -10.95 17.04 -10.21
C PRO A 256 -12.07 17.77 -9.47
N LEU A 257 -11.86 19.07 -9.23
CA LEU A 257 -12.92 19.94 -8.74
C LEU A 257 -13.96 20.16 -9.85
N GLN A 258 -15.24 20.08 -9.50
CA GLN A 258 -16.32 20.30 -10.45
C GLN A 258 -16.41 21.79 -10.80
N PRO A 259 -16.60 22.20 -12.06
CA PRO A 259 -16.83 23.60 -12.36
C PRO A 259 -18.07 24.10 -11.62
N ASP A 260 -18.20 25.41 -11.44
CA ASP A 260 -19.45 25.99 -10.95
C ASP A 260 -20.58 25.79 -11.97
N ASP A 261 -21.82 25.67 -11.47
CA ASP A 261 -23.00 25.65 -12.33
C ASP A 261 -23.52 27.08 -12.50
N PRO A 262 -23.43 27.69 -13.69
CA PRO A 262 -24.00 29.00 -13.92
C PRO A 262 -25.54 29.00 -13.86
N ALA A 263 -26.20 27.84 -13.95
CA ALA A 263 -27.64 27.70 -13.87
C ALA A 263 -28.17 27.56 -12.43
N GLN A 264 -27.30 27.44 -11.42
CA GLN A 264 -27.70 27.38 -10.01
C GLN A 264 -27.29 28.65 -9.26
N THR A 265 -28.17 29.16 -8.40
CA THR A 265 -27.90 30.33 -7.53
C THR A 265 -28.10 29.93 -6.06
N PRO A 266 -27.04 29.97 -5.23
CA PRO A 266 -25.67 30.35 -5.56
C PRO A 266 -25.00 29.31 -6.48
N ALA A 267 -23.98 29.74 -7.23
CA ALA A 267 -23.16 28.85 -8.05
C ALA A 267 -22.55 27.76 -7.14
N ALA A 268 -22.82 26.48 -7.45
CA ALA A 268 -22.67 25.39 -6.48
C ALA A 268 -21.65 24.32 -6.90
N GLY A 269 -20.51 24.69 -7.50
CA GLY A 269 -19.49 23.72 -7.88
C GLY A 269 -18.99 22.89 -6.69
N ALA A 270 -18.78 23.53 -5.54
CA ALA A 270 -18.34 22.86 -4.31
C ALA A 270 -19.36 21.83 -3.78
N ALA A 271 -20.67 22.06 -3.94
CA ALA A 271 -21.69 21.11 -3.51
C ALA A 271 -21.69 19.81 -4.36
N ARG A 272 -21.10 19.88 -5.56
CA ARG A 272 -20.98 18.75 -6.50
C ARG A 272 -19.64 18.03 -6.40
N ASP A 273 -18.68 18.58 -5.66
CA ASP A 273 -17.43 17.89 -5.43
C ASP A 273 -17.68 16.61 -4.61
N PRO A 274 -16.86 15.57 -4.81
CA PRO A 274 -16.84 14.43 -3.91
C PRO A 274 -16.63 14.87 -2.46
N PHE A 275 -17.60 14.54 -1.60
CA PHE A 275 -17.54 14.75 -0.16
C PHE A 275 -17.08 13.50 0.58
N SER A 276 -17.49 12.33 0.09
CA SER A 276 -17.08 11.04 0.63
C SER A 276 -16.88 10.01 -0.48
N PHE A 277 -15.99 9.06 -0.25
CA PHE A 277 -15.79 7.92 -1.12
C PHE A 277 -15.33 6.69 -0.35
N HIS A 278 -15.62 5.53 -0.93
CA HIS A 278 -15.19 4.24 -0.42
C HIS A 278 -14.34 3.56 -1.50
N MET A 279 -13.12 3.13 -1.18
CA MET A 279 -12.24 2.40 -2.08
C MET A 279 -11.99 0.99 -1.56
N VAL A 280 -12.01 0.01 -2.45
CA VAL A 280 -11.79 -1.40 -2.12
C VAL A 280 -10.40 -1.84 -2.57
N PHE A 281 -9.71 -2.53 -1.69
CA PHE A 281 -8.35 -3.04 -1.90
C PHE A 281 -8.27 -4.53 -1.60
N LEU A 282 -7.56 -5.27 -2.46
CA LEU A 282 -7.05 -6.60 -2.19
C LEU A 282 -5.70 -6.47 -1.50
N VAL A 283 -5.62 -6.95 -0.27
CA VAL A 283 -4.37 -7.06 0.47
C VAL A 283 -3.60 -8.27 -0.05
N VAL A 284 -2.35 -8.07 -0.44
CA VAL A 284 -1.45 -9.13 -0.88
C VAL A 284 -0.12 -9.06 -0.17
N ALA A 285 0.52 -10.22 0.04
CA ALA A 285 1.97 -10.26 0.21
C ALA A 285 2.63 -10.33 -1.18
N ASP A 286 3.44 -9.32 -1.49
CA ASP A 286 4.08 -9.18 -2.79
C ASP A 286 5.49 -9.82 -2.76
N PRO A 287 5.80 -10.76 -3.67
CA PRO A 287 7.10 -11.41 -3.73
C PRO A 287 8.25 -10.44 -4.06
N THR A 288 7.96 -9.32 -4.73
CA THR A 288 8.95 -8.41 -5.27
C THR A 288 8.91 -7.07 -4.54
N THR A 289 9.98 -6.75 -3.80
CA THR A 289 10.08 -5.43 -3.17
C THR A 289 10.40 -4.40 -4.24
N SER A 290 9.36 -3.64 -4.63
CA SER A 290 9.47 -2.59 -5.63
C SER A 290 9.26 -1.22 -4.98
N VAL A 291 9.80 -0.19 -5.63
CA VAL A 291 9.38 1.21 -5.41
C VAL A 291 8.93 1.83 -6.73
N THR A 292 8.04 2.81 -6.67
CA THR A 292 7.57 3.54 -7.85
C THR A 292 8.01 4.99 -7.79
N GLN A 293 8.39 5.55 -8.94
CA GLN A 293 8.47 6.99 -9.15
C GLN A 293 7.12 7.50 -9.66
N SER A 294 6.46 8.35 -8.87
CA SER A 294 5.21 8.98 -9.28
C SER A 294 5.41 10.02 -10.39
N LEU A 295 4.31 10.47 -11.00
CA LEU A 295 4.33 11.58 -11.98
C LEU A 295 4.87 12.88 -11.35
N ASP A 296 4.55 13.14 -10.09
CA ASP A 296 4.96 14.33 -9.34
C ASP A 296 6.47 14.35 -8.99
N GLU A 297 7.17 13.22 -9.16
CA GLU A 297 8.60 13.08 -8.85
C GLU A 297 9.52 13.11 -10.07
N GLN A 298 8.97 13.19 -11.28
CA GLN A 298 9.76 12.97 -12.51
C GLN A 298 10.83 14.03 -12.76
N ALA A 299 10.75 15.18 -12.08
CA ALA A 299 11.79 16.21 -12.14
C ALA A 299 13.14 15.73 -11.54
N SER A 300 13.15 14.71 -10.67
CA SER A 300 14.38 14.17 -10.09
C SER A 300 14.24 12.70 -9.67
N ASN A 301 15.24 11.88 -10.02
CA ASN A 301 15.27 10.47 -9.65
C ASN A 301 15.83 10.23 -8.23
N ALA A 302 16.37 11.26 -7.57
CA ALA A 302 17.07 11.10 -6.30
C ALA A 302 16.18 10.53 -5.19
N ALA A 303 14.92 11.00 -5.10
CA ALA A 303 13.98 10.55 -4.07
C ALA A 303 13.62 9.07 -4.22
N VAL A 304 13.29 8.62 -5.45
CA VAL A 304 12.95 7.21 -5.69
C VAL A 304 14.17 6.29 -5.50
N LEU A 305 15.38 6.72 -5.88
CA LEU A 305 16.60 5.95 -5.66
C LEU A 305 16.93 5.81 -4.16
N ALA A 306 16.77 6.89 -3.39
CA ALA A 306 16.92 6.85 -1.94
C ALA A 306 15.90 5.90 -1.29
N ARG A 307 14.63 5.95 -1.73
CA ARG A 307 13.60 4.99 -1.27
C ARG A 307 13.95 3.55 -1.62
N ALA A 308 14.41 3.29 -2.85
CA ALA A 308 14.81 1.96 -3.28
C ALA A 308 15.88 1.38 -2.35
N SER A 309 16.88 2.18 -1.98
CA SER A 309 17.92 1.77 -1.03
C SER A 309 17.37 1.56 0.38
N ASP A 310 16.54 2.47 0.90
CA ASP A 310 15.98 2.42 2.25
C ASP A 310 15.04 1.22 2.46
N THR A 311 14.36 0.76 1.41
CA THR A 311 13.49 -0.42 1.46
C THR A 311 14.15 -1.71 0.99
N ALA A 312 15.44 -1.68 0.60
CA ALA A 312 16.12 -2.79 -0.06
C ALA A 312 15.34 -3.34 -1.27
N ALA A 313 14.82 -2.43 -2.12
CA ALA A 313 14.05 -2.79 -3.29
C ALA A 313 14.91 -3.51 -4.34
N THR A 314 14.35 -4.54 -4.95
CA THR A 314 14.95 -5.24 -6.10
C THR A 314 14.46 -4.68 -7.43
N GLN A 315 13.47 -3.80 -7.40
CA GLN A 315 12.88 -3.21 -8.60
C GLN A 315 12.47 -1.75 -8.39
N ILE A 316 12.70 -0.92 -9.41
CA ILE A 316 12.24 0.46 -9.49
C ILE A 316 11.32 0.57 -10.72
N ASN A 317 10.07 0.93 -10.47
CA ASN A 317 9.09 1.22 -11.51
C ASN A 317 9.08 2.71 -11.78
N VAL A 318 9.37 3.09 -13.02
CA VAL A 318 9.24 4.48 -13.47
C VAL A 318 8.12 4.61 -14.48
N LEU A 319 7.48 5.78 -14.49
CA LEU A 319 6.42 6.11 -15.44
C LEU A 319 6.98 6.86 -16.66
N PRO A 320 6.27 6.87 -17.80
CA PRO A 320 6.60 7.71 -18.95
C PRO A 320 6.86 9.16 -18.53
N GLY A 321 7.93 9.76 -19.05
CA GLY A 321 8.43 11.08 -18.63
C GLY A 321 9.64 11.02 -17.68
N SER A 322 9.89 9.88 -17.03
CA SER A 322 11.09 9.68 -16.20
C SER A 322 12.38 9.66 -17.02
N THR A 323 13.41 10.31 -16.48
CA THR A 323 14.80 10.32 -16.98
C THR A 323 15.67 9.21 -16.38
N ALA A 324 15.12 8.35 -15.52
CA ALA A 324 15.89 7.28 -14.89
C ALA A 324 16.41 6.28 -15.94
N ALA A 325 17.66 5.84 -15.77
CA ALA A 325 18.25 4.82 -16.62
C ALA A 325 17.53 3.48 -16.41
N LEU A 326 17.13 2.85 -17.52
CA LEU A 326 16.50 1.53 -17.50
C LEU A 326 17.56 0.41 -17.48
N GLY A 327 17.17 -0.75 -16.98
CA GLY A 327 18.03 -1.93 -16.87
C GLY A 327 18.38 -2.27 -15.43
N THR A 328 19.27 -3.25 -15.26
CA THR A 328 19.65 -3.77 -13.94
C THR A 328 21.02 -3.26 -13.54
N VAL A 329 21.09 -2.62 -12.37
CA VAL A 329 22.34 -2.13 -11.78
C VAL A 329 22.40 -2.62 -10.34
N GLN A 330 23.49 -3.29 -9.96
CA GLN A 330 23.70 -3.82 -8.61
C GLN A 330 22.52 -4.66 -8.06
N GLY A 331 21.89 -5.47 -8.93
CA GLY A 331 20.76 -6.33 -8.56
C GLY A 331 19.41 -5.61 -8.45
N VAL A 332 19.34 -4.30 -8.71
CA VAL A 332 18.10 -3.52 -8.77
C VAL A 332 17.73 -3.28 -10.23
N THR A 333 16.53 -3.74 -10.63
CA THR A 333 16.03 -3.56 -11.99
C THR A 333 15.16 -2.32 -12.08
N THR A 334 15.59 -1.33 -12.86
CA THR A 334 14.75 -0.17 -13.22
C THR A 334 14.03 -0.46 -14.53
N ARG A 335 12.70 -0.37 -14.51
CA ARG A 335 11.85 -0.62 -15.70
C ARG A 335 10.77 0.43 -15.82
N ARG A 336 10.29 0.63 -17.04
CA ARG A 336 9.21 1.56 -17.35
C ARG A 336 7.88 0.83 -17.40
N ILE A 337 6.88 1.36 -16.70
CA ILE A 337 5.49 0.90 -16.77
C ILE A 337 4.72 1.83 -17.71
N CYS A 338 4.48 1.36 -18.93
CA CYS A 338 3.86 2.17 -19.99
C CYS A 338 2.36 2.40 -19.82
N GLN A 339 1.70 1.48 -19.10
CA GLN A 339 0.26 1.47 -18.93
C GLN A 339 -0.10 1.16 -17.48
N VAL A 340 -0.92 2.01 -16.88
CA VAL A 340 -1.48 1.81 -15.54
C VAL A 340 -2.96 2.12 -15.59
N ARG A 341 -3.80 1.10 -15.74
CA ARG A 341 -5.26 1.24 -15.77
C ARG A 341 -5.79 1.63 -14.39
N THR A 342 -6.73 2.57 -14.38
CA THR A 342 -7.40 3.08 -13.16
C THR A 342 -8.91 2.84 -13.19
N ALA A 343 -9.49 2.56 -14.36
CA ALA A 343 -10.90 2.21 -14.53
C ALA A 343 -11.14 1.33 -15.76
N GLY A 344 -12.26 0.61 -15.78
CA GLY A 344 -12.62 -0.35 -16.83
C GLY A 344 -12.06 -1.75 -16.55
N LEU A 345 -12.71 -2.78 -17.09
CA LEU A 345 -12.25 -4.17 -16.99
C LEU A 345 -11.20 -4.46 -18.06
N VAL A 346 -10.45 -5.54 -17.84
CA VAL A 346 -9.48 -6.05 -18.82
C VAL A 346 -10.23 -6.46 -20.08
N GLY A 347 -9.84 -5.88 -21.22
CA GLY A 347 -10.43 -6.17 -22.53
C GLY A 347 -11.66 -5.34 -22.89
N ASP A 348 -12.12 -4.43 -22.01
CA ASP A 348 -13.22 -3.53 -22.34
C ASP A 348 -12.85 -2.59 -23.49
N THR A 349 -13.80 -2.40 -24.41
CA THR A 349 -13.69 -1.42 -25.50
C THR A 349 -14.72 -0.29 -25.39
N SER A 350 -15.79 -0.48 -24.60
CA SER A 350 -16.80 0.54 -24.35
C SER A 350 -17.51 0.32 -22.98
N PRO A 351 -17.45 1.30 -22.05
CA PRO A 351 -16.58 2.47 -22.10
C PRO A 351 -15.11 2.04 -22.05
N ALA A 352 -14.27 2.68 -22.86
CA ALA A 352 -12.84 2.38 -22.90
C ALA A 352 -12.20 2.53 -21.49
N PRO A 353 -11.17 1.73 -21.17
CA PRO A 353 -10.47 1.85 -19.90
C PRO A 353 -9.84 3.24 -19.73
N THR A 354 -9.76 3.68 -18.48
CA THR A 354 -9.06 4.92 -18.10
C THR A 354 -7.71 4.55 -17.49
N TYR A 355 -6.73 5.42 -17.65
CA TYR A 355 -5.34 5.15 -17.27
C TYR A 355 -4.71 6.35 -16.57
N LEU A 356 -3.82 6.07 -15.63
CA LEU A 356 -2.87 7.06 -15.10
C LEU A 356 -1.82 7.40 -16.17
N VAL A 357 -1.32 6.40 -16.89
CA VAL A 357 -0.45 6.51 -18.07
C VAL A 357 -0.86 5.43 -19.09
N ASN A 358 -0.82 5.72 -20.39
CA ASN A 358 -1.29 4.79 -21.43
C ASN A 358 -0.40 4.71 -22.69
N ALA A 359 0.88 5.10 -22.58
CA ALA A 359 1.80 5.06 -23.69
C ALA A 359 3.24 5.01 -23.20
N CYS A 360 4.11 4.35 -23.95
CA CYS A 360 5.54 4.57 -23.85
C CYS A 360 6.04 5.42 -25.03
N PRO A 361 7.06 6.26 -24.82
CA PRO A 361 7.77 6.92 -25.91
C PRO A 361 8.53 5.92 -26.79
#